data_AF-A0A949FWT4-F1
#
_entry.id   AF-A0A949FWT4-F1
#
_cell.length_a   1.000
_cell.length_b   1.000
_cell.length_c   1.000
_cell.angle_alpha   90.00
_cell.angle_beta   90.00
_cell.angle_gamma   90.00
#
_symmetry.space_group_name_H-M   'P 1'
#
loop_
_entity.id
_entity.type
_entity.pdbx_description
1 polymer ?
#
loop_
_entity_poly.entity_id
_entity_poly.type
_entity_poly.pdbx_seq_one_letter_code
_entity_poly.pdbx_strand_id
1 'polypeptide(L)'
;MVGNAQAGAKKNSACIGCHGIPEYRTAFPVTYRVPKIAGQSEKYLESALKAYRSGERPHPSMKGIATTLTDQDIADLSAFYAGKN
;
A
#
# COMPACT_ATOMS: atom_id res chain seq x y z
N MET A 1 9.26 -10.93 -8.48
CA MET A 1 10.45 -10.22 -7.97
C MET A 1 10.57 -10.57 -6.50
N VAL A 2 11.78 -10.60 -5.93
CA VAL A 2 11.95 -10.86 -4.49
C VAL A 2 11.88 -9.51 -3.77
N GLY A 3 10.97 -9.36 -2.80
CA GLY A 3 10.83 -8.12 -2.03
C GLY A 3 11.94 -7.94 -1.00
N ASN A 4 12.42 -6.71 -0.82
CA ASN A 4 13.37 -6.34 0.23
C ASN A 4 12.69 -5.44 1.27
N ALA A 5 12.44 -5.99 2.46
CA ALA A 5 11.74 -5.28 3.54
C ALA A 5 12.49 -4.02 4.02
N GLN A 6 13.83 -4.02 4.03
CA GLN A 6 14.61 -2.84 4.41
C GLN A 6 14.52 -1.72 3.36
N ALA A 7 14.46 -2.07 2.07
CA ALA A 7 14.20 -1.11 1.00
C ALA A 7 12.77 -0.56 1.10
N GLY A 8 11.79 -1.43 1.36
CA GLY A 8 10.39 -1.06 1.56
C GLY A 8 10.20 -0.09 2.73
N ALA A 9 10.90 -0.32 3.84
CA ALA A 9 10.89 0.58 5.00
C ALA A 9 11.29 2.02 4.65
N LYS A 10 12.25 2.20 3.74
CA LYS A 10 12.72 3.51 3.28
C LYS A 10 11.76 4.21 2.31
N LYS A 11 10.82 3.46 1.71
CA LYS A 11 9.88 3.94 0.69
C LYS A 11 8.42 4.03 1.18
N ASN A 12 8.17 3.79 2.47
CA ASN A 12 6.82 3.67 3.02
C ASN A 12 6.11 5.00 3.32
N SER A 13 6.74 6.15 3.03
CA SER A 13 6.25 7.48 3.42
C SER A 13 4.85 7.78 2.85
N ALA A 14 4.59 7.38 1.60
CA ALA A 14 3.28 7.51 0.96
C ALA A 14 2.20 6.62 1.60
N CYS A 15 2.60 5.57 2.31
CA CYS A 15 1.71 4.55 2.86
C CYS A 15 1.35 4.86 4.32
N ILE A 16 2.34 5.27 5.14
CA ILE A 16 2.16 5.47 6.57
C ILE A 16 1.21 6.63 6.91
N GLY A 17 1.16 7.66 6.05
CA GLY A 17 0.29 8.83 6.26
C GLY A 17 -1.21 8.52 6.28
N CYS A 18 -1.63 7.38 5.73
CA CYS A 18 -3.02 6.94 5.76
C CYS A 18 -3.17 5.60 6.52
N HIS A 19 -2.32 4.62 6.24
CA HIS A 19 -2.46 3.25 6.78
C HIS A 19 -1.79 3.05 8.15
N GLY A 20 -1.06 4.05 8.65
CA GLY A 20 -0.43 4.03 9.96
C GLY A 20 -1.28 4.64 11.08
N ILE A 21 -2.42 5.27 10.74
CA ILE A 21 -3.27 5.98 11.68
C ILE A 21 -4.46 5.07 12.06
N PRO A 22 -4.65 4.73 13.34
CA PRO A 22 -5.79 3.92 13.79
C PRO A 22 -7.13 4.54 13.40
N GLU A 23 -8.05 3.72 12.89
CA GLU A 23 -9.42 4.12 12.50
C GLU A 23 -9.49 5.31 11.52
N TYR A 24 -8.45 5.53 10.72
CA TYR A 24 -8.39 6.66 9.82
C TYR A 24 -9.48 6.63 8.76
N ARG A 25 -10.02 7.82 8.47
CA ARG A 25 -11.02 8.07 7.43
C ARG A 25 -10.62 9.28 6.61
N THR A 26 -10.85 9.20 5.30
CA THR A 26 -10.67 10.35 4.41
C THR A 26 -11.68 11.46 4.71
N ALA A 27 -11.34 12.70 4.35
CA ALA A 27 -12.20 13.87 4.54
C ALA A 27 -13.36 13.92 3.51
N PHE A 28 -14.37 14.75 3.80
CA PHE A 28 -15.51 15.09 2.94
C PHE A 28 -15.04 15.57 1.53
N PRO A 29 -15.80 15.34 0.43
CA PRO A 29 -17.17 14.86 0.31
C PRO A 29 -17.36 13.34 0.32
N VAL A 30 -16.30 12.56 0.12
CA VAL A 30 -16.38 11.09 0.11
C VAL A 30 -15.48 10.50 1.19
N THR A 31 -16.11 9.87 2.18
CA THR A 31 -15.41 9.27 3.31
C THR A 31 -15.20 7.78 3.07
N TYR A 32 -13.94 7.34 3.15
CA TYR A 32 -13.54 5.94 3.06
C TYR A 32 -12.84 5.54 4.36
N ARG A 33 -13.06 4.31 4.83
CA ARG A 33 -12.20 3.74 5.88
C ARG A 33 -10.87 3.33 5.27
N VAL A 34 -9.79 3.71 5.94
CA VAL A 34 -8.45 3.28 5.53
C VAL A 34 -8.06 2.05 6.34
N PRO A 35 -7.79 0.91 5.69
CA PRO A 35 -7.48 -0.33 6.40
C PRO A 35 -6.06 -0.32 6.97
N LYS A 36 -5.84 -1.01 8.09
CA LYS A 36 -4.49 -1.40 8.53
C LYS A 36 -3.93 -2.43 7.54
N ILE A 37 -2.69 -2.20 7.08
CA ILE A 37 -2.00 -3.11 6.14
C ILE A 37 -0.79 -3.83 6.76
N ALA A 38 -0.33 -3.38 7.93
CA ALA A 38 0.72 -4.05 8.69
C ALA A 38 0.21 -5.42 9.17
N GLY A 39 0.97 -6.47 8.86
CA GLY A 39 0.67 -7.88 9.19
C GLY A 39 -0.15 -8.59 8.12
N GLN A 40 -0.46 -7.91 7.00
CA GLN A 40 -1.18 -8.51 5.89
C GLN A 40 -0.25 -9.38 5.03
N SER A 41 -0.79 -10.39 4.35
CA SER A 41 -0.01 -11.24 3.43
C SER A 41 0.71 -10.43 2.36
N GLU A 42 2.00 -10.69 2.18
CA GLU A 42 2.84 -10.09 1.13
C GLU A 42 2.22 -10.27 -0.26
N LYS A 43 1.76 -11.49 -0.60
CA LYS A 43 1.13 -11.78 -1.88
C LYS A 43 -0.15 -10.97 -2.12
N TYR A 44 -0.93 -10.74 -1.05
CA TYR A 44 -2.13 -9.91 -1.14
C TYR A 44 -1.79 -8.44 -1.35
N LEU A 45 -0.79 -7.93 -0.63
CA LEU A 45 -0.35 -6.53 -0.79
C LEU A 45 0.18 -6.27 -2.21
N GLU A 46 0.98 -7.20 -2.75
CA GLU A 46 1.48 -7.09 -4.11
C GLU A 46 0.34 -7.10 -5.14
N SER A 47 -0.59 -8.05 -5.02
CA SER A 47 -1.70 -8.17 -5.97
C SER A 47 -2.64 -6.98 -5.90
N ALA A 48 -2.93 -6.48 -4.70
CA ALA A 48 -3.73 -5.27 -4.51
C ALA A 48 -3.07 -4.05 -5.13
N LEU A 49 -1.78 -3.81 -4.88
CA LEU A 49 -1.04 -2.68 -5.46
C LEU A 49 -0.99 -2.75 -6.99
N LYS A 50 -0.75 -3.93 -7.56
CA LYS A 50 -0.78 -4.15 -9.01
C LYS A 50 -2.17 -3.89 -9.59
N ALA A 51 -3.23 -4.37 -8.94
CA ALA A 51 -4.61 -4.16 -9.38
C ALA A 51 -5.03 -2.68 -9.29
N TYR A 52 -4.58 -1.95 -8.26
CA TYR A 52 -4.74 -0.50 -8.20
C TYR A 52 -3.98 0.18 -9.34
N ARG A 53 -2.73 -0.22 -9.59
CA ARG A 53 -1.90 0.36 -10.65
C ARG A 53 -2.46 0.09 -12.05
N SER A 54 -3.00 -1.08 -12.33
CA SER A 54 -3.65 -1.40 -13.63
C SER A 54 -5.02 -0.72 -13.75
N GLY A 55 -5.72 -0.54 -12.64
CA GLY A 55 -7.08 -0.01 -12.60
C GLY A 55 -8.16 -1.10 -12.50
N GLU A 56 -7.77 -2.38 -12.48
CA GLU A 56 -8.67 -3.51 -12.17
C GLU A 56 -9.36 -3.33 -10.81
N ARG A 57 -8.66 -2.72 -9.85
CA ARG A 57 -9.24 -2.31 -8.57
C ARG A 57 -9.39 -0.78 -8.55
N PRO A 58 -10.61 -0.23 -8.69
CA PRO A 58 -10.80 1.21 -8.75
C PRO A 58 -10.73 1.84 -7.35
N HIS A 59 -9.80 2.77 -7.15
CA HIS A 59 -9.78 3.68 -6.01
C HIS A 59 -8.89 4.89 -6.31
N PRO A 60 -9.39 6.14 -6.36
CA PRO A 60 -8.62 7.29 -6.83
C PRO A 60 -7.28 7.50 -6.11
N SER A 61 -7.29 7.51 -4.77
CA SER A 61 -6.06 7.72 -3.98
C SER A 61 -5.03 6.60 -4.18
N MET A 62 -5.46 5.33 -4.08
CA MET A 62 -4.56 4.19 -4.27
C MET A 62 -4.09 4.04 -5.71
N LYS A 63 -4.89 4.41 -6.71
CA LYS A 63 -4.45 4.47 -8.12
C LYS A 63 -3.31 5.46 -8.26
N GLY A 64 -3.49 6.69 -7.74
CA GLY A 64 -2.47 7.74 -7.81
C GLY A 64 -1.16 7.36 -7.13
N ILE A 65 -1.23 6.67 -5.98
CA ILE A 65 -0.05 6.13 -5.30
C ILE A 65 0.55 4.98 -6.12
N ALA A 66 -0.25 3.99 -6.51
CA ALA A 66 0.26 2.78 -7.15
C ALA A 66 0.91 3.04 -8.52
N THR A 67 0.47 4.07 -9.25
CA THR A 67 1.08 4.47 -10.54
C THR A 67 2.48 5.05 -10.41
N THR A 68 2.90 5.51 -9.23
CA THR A 68 4.28 5.99 -9.02
C THR A 68 5.25 4.87 -8.64
N LEU A 69 4.75 3.65 -8.42
CA LEU A 69 5.54 2.52 -7.93
C LEU A 69 5.99 1.62 -9.09
N THR A 70 7.29 1.31 -9.11
CA THR A 70 7.82 0.23 -9.94
C THR A 70 7.40 -1.15 -9.39
N ASP A 71 7.57 -2.20 -10.18
CA ASP A 71 7.32 -3.57 -9.69
C ASP A 71 8.19 -3.95 -8.50
N GLN A 72 9.43 -3.45 -8.46
CA GLN A 72 10.32 -3.70 -7.34
C GLN A 72 9.86 -2.92 -6.09
N ASP A 73 9.38 -1.69 -6.25
CA ASP A 73 8.81 -0.93 -5.11
C ASP A 73 7.60 -1.64 -4.52
N ILE A 74 6.73 -2.20 -5.37
CA ILE A 74 5.57 -2.98 -4.93
C ILE A 74 6.01 -4.20 -4.13
N ALA A 75 7.01 -4.95 -4.62
CA ALA A 75 7.54 -6.12 -3.91
C ALA A 75 8.19 -5.72 -2.58
N ASP A 76 9.01 -4.67 -2.57
CA ASP A 76 9.70 -4.17 -1.37
C ASP A 76 8.71 -3.71 -0.28
N LEU A 77 7.71 -2.91 -0.65
CA LEU A 77 6.67 -2.42 0.26
C LEU A 77 5.81 -3.56 0.80
N SER A 78 5.48 -4.54 -0.05
CA SER A 78 4.68 -5.70 0.34
C SER A 78 5.43 -6.57 1.35
N ALA A 79 6.71 -6.86 1.12
CA ALA A 79 7.56 -7.59 2.05
C ALA A 79 7.71 -6.83 3.39
N PHE A 80 7.90 -5.51 3.34
CA PHE A 80 7.98 -4.67 4.53
C PHE A 80 6.71 -4.73 5.40
N TYR A 81 5.54 -4.51 4.80
CA TYR A 81 4.28 -4.47 5.56
C TYR A 81 3.82 -5.85 6.04
N ALA A 82 4.15 -6.92 5.30
CA ALA A 82 3.88 -8.28 5.75
C ALA A 82 4.69 -8.65 7.00
N GLY A 83 5.94 -8.18 7.10
CA GLY A 83 6.80 -8.40 8.27
C GLY A 83 6.54 -7.47 9.46
N LYS A 84 5.60 -6.50 9.34
CA LYS A 84 5.34 -5.49 10.38
C LYS A 84 4.10 -5.88 11.20
N ASN A 85 4.24 -6.12 12.51
CA ASN A 85 3.11 -6.38 13.42
C ASN A 85 2.72 -5.16 14.25
#